data_AF-A0A4Q3J9V9-F1
#
_entry.id   AF-A0A4Q3J9V9-F1
#
_cell.length_a   1.000
_cell.length_b   1.000
_cell.length_c   1.000
_cell.angle_alpha   90.00
_cell.angle_beta   90.00
_cell.angle_gamma   90.00
#
_symmetry.space_group_name_H-M   'P 1'
#
loop_
_entity.id
_entity.type
_entity.pdbx_description
1 polymer ?
#
loop_
_entity_poly.entity_id
_entity_poly.type
_entity_poly.pdbx_seq_one_letter_code
_entity_poly.pdbx_strand_id
1 'polypeptide(L)'
;WRMRAMPEPDRVALIRALAGQYGLDLDQHCRELIMDWSELKTFAAEQLCTIGAHTVHHYELAKLPPAEARSEIEQSVRIIKAQFGIAPIHLSYPIGGPSSAGDREFAMARELGLRSAVTTRPGGLYHRHKDSLHALPRVSLNGLFQSRRYVDVFATGAIFSRLPA
;
A
#
# COMPACT_ATOMS: atom_id res chain seq x y z
N TRP A 1 2.72 -17.69 14.78
CA TRP A 1 2.84 -16.53 13.83
C TRP A 1 4.30 -16.10 13.68
N ARG A 2 5.23 -17.03 13.38
CA ARG A 2 6.68 -16.78 13.45
C ARG A 2 7.18 -15.77 12.42
N MET A 3 6.85 -15.96 11.14
CA MET A 3 7.25 -15.03 10.08
C MET A 3 6.57 -13.65 10.21
N ARG A 4 5.37 -13.58 10.80
CA ARG A 4 4.70 -12.29 11.04
C ARG A 4 5.37 -11.45 12.12
N ALA A 5 6.02 -12.05 13.10
CA ALA A 5 6.73 -11.33 14.17
C ALA A 5 8.21 -11.07 13.84
N MET A 6 8.72 -11.65 12.75
CA MET A 6 10.11 -11.53 12.33
C MET A 6 10.39 -10.12 11.78
N PRO A 7 11.59 -9.55 12.03
CA PRO A 7 12.06 -8.37 11.34
C PRO A 7 12.01 -8.56 9.82
N GLU A 8 11.70 -7.49 9.07
CA GLU A 8 11.55 -7.56 7.62
C GLU A 8 12.79 -8.13 6.90
N PRO A 9 14.03 -7.69 7.20
CA PRO A 9 15.22 -8.22 6.53
C PRO A 9 15.39 -9.73 6.72
N ASP A 10 15.19 -10.20 7.95
CA ASP A 10 15.30 -11.62 8.29
C ASP A 10 14.21 -12.45 7.59
N ARG A 11 13.00 -11.89 7.49
CA ARG A 11 11.87 -12.52 6.80
C ARG A 11 12.14 -12.67 5.31
N VAL A 12 12.67 -11.63 4.66
CA VAL A 12 13.06 -11.67 3.25
C VAL A 12 14.19 -12.69 3.02
N ALA A 13 15.21 -12.68 3.87
CA ALA A 13 16.32 -13.64 3.79
C ALA A 13 15.82 -15.09 3.94
N LEU A 14 14.92 -15.35 4.89
CA LEU A 14 14.31 -16.66 5.10
C LEU A 14 13.49 -17.11 3.87
N ILE A 15 12.66 -16.22 3.31
CA ILE A 15 11.85 -16.53 2.13
C ILE A 15 12.74 -16.86 0.93
N ARG A 16 13.79 -16.07 0.69
CA ARG A 16 14.77 -16.34 -0.39
C ARG A 16 15.50 -17.66 -0.18
N ALA A 17 15.96 -17.96 1.03
CA ALA A 17 16.62 -19.22 1.35
C ALA A 17 15.71 -20.44 1.13
N LEU A 18 14.46 -20.35 1.59
CA LEU A 18 13.46 -21.40 1.38
C LEU A 18 13.17 -21.60 -0.11
N ALA A 19 12.91 -20.52 -0.86
CA ALA A 19 12.67 -20.61 -2.29
C ALA A 19 13.84 -21.28 -3.04
N GLY A 20 15.08 -20.89 -2.72
CA GLY A 20 16.28 -21.50 -3.29
C GLY A 20 16.40 -23.01 -3.00
N GLN A 21 16.05 -23.45 -1.79
CA GLN A 21 16.05 -24.88 -1.43
C GLN A 21 15.09 -25.72 -2.27
N TYR A 22 14.01 -25.12 -2.77
CA TYR A 22 13.00 -25.79 -3.60
C TYR A 22 13.11 -25.44 -5.09
N GLY A 23 14.18 -24.77 -5.52
CA GLY A 23 14.40 -24.40 -6.92
C GLY A 23 13.43 -23.35 -7.47
N LEU A 24 12.82 -22.54 -6.59
CA LEU A 24 11.92 -21.46 -6.99
C LEU A 24 12.72 -20.17 -7.22
N ASP A 25 12.74 -19.68 -8.46
CA ASP A 25 13.30 -18.36 -8.79
C ASP A 25 12.27 -17.27 -8.48
N LEU A 26 12.41 -16.64 -7.31
CA LEU A 26 11.55 -15.53 -6.89
C LEU A 26 11.68 -14.29 -7.77
N ASP A 27 12.87 -14.04 -8.33
CA ASP A 27 13.11 -12.85 -9.13
C ASP A 27 12.47 -13.03 -10.52
N GLN A 28 12.53 -14.23 -11.10
CA GLN A 28 11.75 -14.57 -12.29
C GLN A 28 10.25 -14.50 -12.02
N HIS A 29 9.78 -15.11 -10.94
CA HIS A 29 8.36 -15.11 -10.59
C HIS A 29 7.81 -13.68 -10.40
N CYS A 30 8.61 -12.79 -9.80
CA CYS A 30 8.26 -11.38 -9.69
C CYS A 30 8.15 -10.70 -11.06
N ARG A 31 9.12 -10.92 -11.96
CA ARG A 31 9.11 -10.35 -13.32
C ARG A 31 7.92 -10.81 -14.16
N GLU A 32 7.40 -12.01 -13.91
CA GLU A 32 6.22 -12.55 -14.61
C GLU A 32 4.89 -11.94 -14.13
N LEU A 33 4.86 -11.34 -12.94
CA LEU A 33 3.62 -10.86 -12.31
C LEU A 33 3.54 -9.35 -12.11
N ILE A 34 4.67 -8.66 -12.06
CA ILE A 34 4.75 -7.22 -11.77
C ILE A 34 5.04 -6.46 -13.06
N MET A 35 4.25 -5.42 -13.32
CA MET A 35 4.46 -4.54 -14.48
C MET A 35 5.87 -3.94 -14.49
N ASP A 36 6.51 -3.97 -15.65
CA ASP A 36 7.76 -3.26 -15.87
C ASP A 36 7.55 -1.77 -16.17
N TRP A 37 8.65 -1.03 -16.34
CA TRP A 37 8.59 0.41 -16.63
C TRP A 37 7.95 0.73 -17.99
N SER A 38 8.09 -0.15 -18.97
CA SER A 38 7.53 0.01 -20.30
C SER A 38 6.02 -0.18 -20.29
N GLU A 39 5.53 -1.17 -19.55
CA GLU A 39 4.10 -1.42 -19.34
C GLU A 39 3.46 -0.29 -18.54
N LEU A 40 4.11 0.13 -17.44
CA LEU A 40 3.61 1.21 -16.59
C LEU A 40 3.54 2.56 -17.31
N LYS A 41 4.41 2.80 -18.30
CA LYS A 41 4.39 4.03 -19.13
C LYS A 41 3.03 4.23 -19.83
N THR A 42 2.36 3.15 -20.23
CA THR A 42 1.02 3.22 -20.83
C THR A 42 0.01 3.86 -19.89
N PHE A 43 0.05 3.48 -18.61
CA PHE A 43 -0.82 4.04 -17.58
C PHE A 43 -0.41 5.45 -17.18
N ALA A 44 0.89 5.77 -17.18
CA ALA A 44 1.38 7.11 -16.87
C ALA A 44 0.88 8.17 -17.86
N ALA A 45 0.61 7.78 -19.11
CA ALA A 45 0.09 8.66 -20.16
C ALA A 45 -1.45 8.73 -20.19
N GLU A 46 -2.16 7.89 -19.43
CA GLU A 46 -3.62 7.78 -19.44
C GLU A 46 -4.25 8.72 -18.40
N GLN A 47 -5.15 9.60 -18.85
CA GLN A 47 -5.78 10.62 -17.99
C GLN A 47 -6.73 10.02 -16.95
N LEU A 48 -7.31 8.86 -17.24
CA LEU A 48 -8.17 8.13 -16.30
C LEU A 48 -7.38 7.34 -15.26
N CYS A 49 -6.04 7.29 -15.38
CA CYS A 49 -5.17 6.60 -14.43
C CYS A 49 -4.39 7.61 -13.58
N THR A 50 -4.28 7.35 -12.28
CA THR A 50 -3.39 8.10 -11.39
C THR A 50 -2.41 7.14 -10.75
N ILE A 51 -1.11 7.38 -10.96
CA ILE A 51 -0.05 6.59 -10.34
C ILE A 51 0.20 7.10 -8.91
N GLY A 52 -0.12 6.27 -7.93
CA GLY A 52 0.18 6.50 -6.51
C GLY A 52 1.51 5.87 -6.08
N ALA A 53 2.02 6.30 -4.94
CA ALA A 53 3.16 5.67 -4.26
C ALA A 53 2.70 4.44 -3.47
N HIS A 54 3.57 3.43 -3.38
CA HIS A 54 3.33 2.23 -2.56
C HIS A 54 4.61 1.72 -1.86
N THR A 55 5.50 2.65 -1.50
CA THR A 55 6.85 2.38 -0.99
C THR A 55 7.74 1.66 -2.00
N VAL A 56 8.99 1.34 -1.64
CA VAL A 56 9.96 0.70 -2.54
C VAL A 56 9.90 -0.81 -2.40
N HIS A 57 9.89 -1.32 -1.17
CA HIS A 57 10.05 -2.75 -0.90
C HIS A 57 8.80 -3.41 -0.29
N HIS A 58 7.69 -2.68 -0.19
CA HIS A 58 6.42 -3.20 0.33
C HIS A 58 6.52 -3.78 1.77
N TYR A 59 7.32 -3.14 2.63
CA TYR A 59 7.46 -3.52 4.04
C TYR A 59 6.31 -3.00 4.91
N GLU A 60 6.04 -3.70 6.01
CA GLU A 60 5.19 -3.16 7.08
C GLU A 60 5.94 -1.99 7.77
N LEU A 61 5.68 -0.75 7.33
CA LEU A 61 6.42 0.44 7.76
C LEU A 61 6.53 0.60 9.27
N ALA A 62 5.50 0.22 10.03
CA ALA A 62 5.50 0.24 11.49
C ALA A 62 6.63 -0.59 12.13
N LYS A 63 7.18 -1.57 11.42
CA LYS A 63 8.30 -2.41 11.88
C LYS A 63 9.68 -1.84 11.58
N LEU A 64 9.75 -0.82 10.73
CA LEU A 64 11.01 -0.19 10.36
C LEU A 64 11.38 0.91 11.35
N PRO A 65 12.70 1.17 11.52
CA PRO A 65 13.17 2.41 12.11
C PRO A 65 12.57 3.64 11.41
N PRO A 66 12.29 4.74 12.12
CA PRO A 66 11.60 5.90 11.53
C PRO A 66 12.26 6.48 10.28
N ALA A 67 13.60 6.52 10.24
CA ALA A 67 14.34 7.03 9.08
C ALA A 67 14.16 6.13 7.84
N GLU A 68 14.16 4.82 8.03
CA GLU A 68 13.95 3.84 6.95
C GLU A 68 12.50 3.89 6.46
N ALA A 69 11.51 3.96 7.36
CA ALA A 69 10.11 4.10 6.99
C ALA A 69 9.84 5.38 6.18
N ARG A 70 10.46 6.49 6.57
CA ARG A 70 10.38 7.75 5.80
C ARG A 70 11.04 7.61 4.42
N SER A 71 12.21 6.99 4.38
CA SER A 71 12.98 6.76 3.15
C SER A 71 12.20 5.89 2.16
N GLU A 72 11.54 4.83 2.63
CA GLU A 72 10.64 3.96 1.83
C GLU A 72 9.57 4.78 1.09
N ILE A 73 8.89 5.69 1.78
CA ILE A 73 7.86 6.53 1.18
C ILE A 73 8.49 7.53 0.21
N GLU A 74 9.48 8.29 0.68
CA GLU A 74 10.11 9.36 -0.09
C GLU A 74 10.77 8.86 -1.38
N GLN A 75 11.50 7.74 -1.31
CA GLN A 75 12.14 7.15 -2.48
C GLN A 75 11.13 6.68 -3.51
N SER A 76 10.01 6.07 -3.09
CA SER A 76 8.98 5.64 -4.04
C SER A 76 8.39 6.81 -4.84
N VAL A 77 8.19 7.97 -4.20
CA VAL A 77 7.76 9.21 -4.87
C VAL A 77 8.84 9.71 -5.83
N ARG A 78 10.11 9.75 -5.39
CA ARG A 78 11.24 10.21 -6.21
C ARG A 78 11.44 9.35 -7.45
N ILE A 79 11.38 8.02 -7.31
CA ILE A 79 11.57 7.07 -8.41
C ILE A 79 10.51 7.28 -9.48
N ILE A 80 9.22 7.33 -9.10
CA ILE A 80 8.13 7.55 -10.07
C ILE A 80 8.25 8.93 -10.74
N LYS A 81 8.57 9.98 -9.97
CA LYS A 81 8.81 11.32 -10.52
C LYS A 81 9.97 11.32 -11.53
N ALA A 82 11.05 10.60 -11.23
CA ALA A 82 12.20 10.52 -12.14
C ALA A 82 11.86 9.75 -13.43
N GLN A 83 11.04 8.70 -13.35
CA GLN A 83 10.65 7.89 -14.51
C GLN A 83 9.65 8.58 -15.44
N PHE A 84 8.65 9.28 -14.88
CA PHE A 84 7.52 9.79 -15.66
C PHE A 84 7.34 11.31 -15.60
N GLY A 85 8.17 12.04 -14.86
CA GLY A 85 8.05 13.48 -14.65
C GLY A 85 6.90 13.91 -13.73
N ILE A 86 6.03 12.97 -13.32
CA ILE A 86 4.86 13.21 -12.47
C ILE A 86 5.13 12.62 -11.09
N ALA A 87 5.09 13.47 -10.07
CA ALA A 87 5.26 13.02 -8.69
C ALA A 87 3.94 12.44 -8.15
N PRO A 88 3.94 11.22 -7.57
CA PRO A 88 2.78 10.72 -6.86
C PRO A 88 2.38 11.65 -5.72
N ILE A 89 1.08 11.94 -5.63
CA ILE A 89 0.49 12.74 -4.55
C ILE A 89 -0.36 11.90 -3.60
N HIS A 90 -0.50 10.60 -3.85
CA HIS A 90 -1.27 9.67 -3.06
C HIS A 90 -0.41 8.48 -2.65
N LEU A 91 -0.62 7.94 -1.47
CA LEU A 91 0.09 6.76 -0.95
C LEU A 91 -0.89 5.64 -0.58
N SER A 92 -0.51 4.40 -0.87
CA SER A 92 -1.11 3.21 -0.27
C SER A 92 -0.10 2.61 0.71
N TYR A 93 -0.50 2.32 1.94
CA TYR A 93 0.40 1.66 2.89
C TYR A 93 0.48 0.15 2.59
N PRO A 94 1.70 -0.43 2.46
CA PRO A 94 1.87 -1.88 2.29
C PRO A 94 1.18 -2.65 3.42
N ILE A 95 0.40 -3.67 3.06
CA ILE A 95 -0.50 -4.43 3.96
C ILE A 95 -1.62 -3.59 4.58
N GLY A 96 -1.32 -2.39 5.08
CA GLY A 96 -2.27 -1.33 5.46
C GLY A 96 -3.09 -1.60 6.73
N GLY A 97 -2.83 -2.70 7.44
CA GLY A 97 -3.53 -3.04 8.67
C GLY A 97 -3.07 -2.19 9.87
N PRO A 98 -3.76 -2.28 11.02
CA PRO A 98 -3.39 -1.55 12.24
C PRO A 98 -1.95 -1.80 12.71
N SER A 99 -1.39 -2.98 12.44
CA SER A 99 -0.01 -3.33 12.79
C SER A 99 1.04 -2.92 11.75
N SER A 100 0.62 -2.42 10.59
CA SER A 100 1.52 -2.15 9.45
C SER A 100 1.79 -0.65 9.26
N ALA A 101 0.84 0.21 9.65
CA ALA A 101 0.98 1.66 9.66
C ALA A 101 0.05 2.31 10.71
N GLY A 102 0.55 3.33 11.40
CA GLY A 102 -0.19 4.12 12.38
C GLY A 102 0.17 5.61 12.32
N ASP A 103 -0.08 6.33 13.42
CA ASP A 103 0.03 7.80 13.47
C ASP A 103 1.40 8.32 13.05
N ARG A 104 2.46 7.56 13.34
CA ARG A 104 3.83 7.85 12.90
C ARG A 104 3.93 7.90 11.37
N GLU A 105 3.46 6.87 10.67
CA GLU A 105 3.47 6.81 9.20
C GLU A 105 2.50 7.82 8.56
N PHE A 106 1.38 8.09 9.22
CA PHE A 106 0.41 9.08 8.77
C PHE A 106 1.01 10.49 8.83
N ALA A 107 1.74 10.81 9.91
CA ALA A 107 2.48 12.06 10.03
C ALA A 107 3.60 12.16 8.98
N MET A 108 4.37 11.09 8.75
CA MET A 108 5.40 11.07 7.70
C MET A 108 4.82 11.37 6.32
N ALA A 109 3.69 10.75 5.95
CA ALA A 109 3.05 10.99 4.67
C ALA A 109 2.60 12.45 4.51
N ARG A 110 2.08 13.05 5.57
CA ARG A 110 1.72 14.48 5.61
C ARG A 110 2.94 15.39 5.46
N GLU A 111 4.01 15.13 6.20
CA GLU A 111 5.26 15.92 6.16
C GLU A 111 5.97 15.82 4.80
N LEU A 112 5.83 14.71 4.10
CA LEU A 112 6.33 14.52 2.74
C LEU A 112 5.44 15.20 1.68
N GLY A 113 4.36 15.87 2.09
CA GLY A 113 3.50 16.65 1.19
C GLY A 113 2.54 15.81 0.35
N LEU A 114 2.31 14.54 0.70
CA LEU A 114 1.28 13.73 0.04
C LEU A 114 -0.09 14.32 0.34
N ARG A 115 -1.01 14.29 -0.63
CA ARG A 115 -2.37 14.81 -0.51
C ARG A 115 -3.27 13.87 0.29
N SER A 116 -3.11 12.56 0.12
CA SER A 116 -3.81 11.57 0.92
C SER A 116 -3.06 10.25 0.97
N ALA A 117 -3.43 9.40 1.93
CA ALA A 117 -2.93 8.04 2.03
C ALA A 117 -4.02 7.09 2.51
N VAL A 118 -4.00 5.86 1.98
CA VAL A 118 -5.03 4.83 2.22
C VAL A 118 -4.46 3.62 2.97
N THR A 119 -5.26 3.12 3.90
CA THR A 119 -5.01 1.91 4.69
C THR A 119 -5.80 0.73 4.12
N THR A 120 -5.74 -0.44 4.74
CA THR A 120 -6.69 -1.55 4.49
C THR A 120 -7.71 -1.69 5.62
N ARG A 121 -7.76 -0.72 6.55
CA ARG A 121 -8.77 -0.67 7.60
C ARG A 121 -10.16 -0.55 6.93
N PRO A 122 -11.10 -1.48 7.22
CA PRO A 122 -12.37 -1.53 6.52
C PRO A 122 -13.21 -0.30 6.83
N GLY A 123 -13.68 0.40 5.81
CA GLY A 123 -14.55 1.56 6.03
C GLY A 123 -14.92 2.33 4.77
N GLY A 124 -16.05 3.04 4.85
CA GLY A 124 -16.41 4.11 3.92
C GLY A 124 -15.78 5.45 4.29
N LEU A 125 -15.98 6.47 3.46
CA LEU A 125 -15.57 7.84 3.75
C LEU A 125 -16.69 8.60 4.46
N TYR A 126 -16.35 9.30 5.55
CA TYR A 126 -17.28 10.11 6.34
C TYR A 126 -16.69 11.51 6.55
N HIS A 127 -17.52 12.48 6.92
CA HIS A 127 -17.11 13.86 7.16
C HIS A 127 -15.89 13.99 8.10
N ARG A 128 -15.78 13.15 9.14
CA ARG A 128 -14.64 13.13 10.08
C ARG A 128 -13.28 12.85 9.43
N HIS A 129 -13.24 12.19 8.27
CA HIS A 129 -11.98 11.85 7.59
C HIS A 129 -11.33 13.06 6.89
N LYS A 130 -12.03 14.19 6.79
CA LYS A 130 -11.44 15.44 6.28
C LYS A 130 -10.23 15.88 7.11
N ASP A 131 -10.20 15.50 8.39
CA ASP A 131 -9.15 15.84 9.34
C ASP A 131 -8.04 14.77 9.42
N SER A 132 -8.16 13.68 8.63
CA SER A 132 -7.23 12.53 8.63
C SER A 132 -7.02 11.93 7.23
N LEU A 133 -6.74 12.80 6.25
CA LEU A 133 -6.54 12.42 4.84
C LEU A 133 -5.39 11.42 4.60
N HIS A 134 -4.48 11.26 5.55
CA HIS A 134 -3.35 10.32 5.49
C HIS A 134 -3.64 8.97 6.16
N ALA A 135 -4.88 8.72 6.57
CA ALA A 135 -5.29 7.49 7.24
C ALA A 135 -6.63 6.96 6.70
N LEU A 136 -6.92 7.18 5.41
CA LEU A 136 -8.23 6.89 4.85
C LEU A 136 -8.50 5.37 4.84
N PRO A 137 -9.72 4.93 5.20
CA PRO A 137 -10.10 3.53 5.11
C PRO A 137 -10.37 3.12 3.66
N ARG A 138 -10.47 1.81 3.43
CA ARG A 138 -10.88 1.25 2.14
C ARG A 138 -11.96 0.19 2.29
N VAL A 139 -12.71 -0.02 1.22
CA VAL A 139 -13.59 -1.16 1.03
C VAL A 139 -12.81 -2.24 0.28
N SER A 140 -12.69 -3.43 0.86
CA SER A 140 -12.00 -4.56 0.21
C SER A 140 -12.96 -5.32 -0.70
N LEU A 141 -12.71 -5.29 -2.01
CA LEU A 141 -13.37 -6.14 -3.00
C LEU A 141 -12.53 -7.40 -3.27
N ASN A 142 -12.39 -8.24 -2.25
CA ASN A 142 -11.66 -9.50 -2.34
C ASN A 142 -12.55 -10.64 -2.88
N GLY A 143 -11.96 -11.82 -3.13
CA GLY A 143 -12.67 -12.97 -3.73
C GLY A 143 -13.93 -13.44 -3.00
N LEU A 144 -14.16 -13.04 -1.74
CA LEU A 144 -15.40 -13.35 -1.00
C LEU A 144 -16.52 -12.32 -1.24
N PHE A 145 -16.19 -11.10 -1.69
CA PHE A 145 -17.11 -9.96 -1.75
C PHE A 145 -17.18 -9.28 -3.13
N GLN A 146 -17.12 -10.06 -4.21
CA GLN A 146 -17.15 -9.55 -5.60
C GLN A 146 -18.53 -9.64 -6.27
N SER A 147 -19.53 -10.27 -5.65
CA SER A 147 -20.89 -10.25 -6.18
C SER A 147 -21.48 -8.85 -6.12
N ARG A 148 -22.15 -8.43 -7.21
CA ARG A 148 -22.78 -7.09 -7.35
C ARG A 148 -23.55 -6.64 -6.11
N ARG A 149 -24.36 -7.52 -5.52
CA ARG A 149 -25.15 -7.23 -4.30
C ARG A 149 -24.30 -6.75 -3.12
N TYR A 150 -23.06 -7.25 -2.97
CA TYR A 150 -22.17 -6.83 -1.89
C TYR A 150 -21.56 -5.46 -2.19
N VAL A 151 -21.17 -5.23 -3.44
CA VAL A 151 -20.63 -3.94 -3.89
C VAL A 151 -21.67 -2.84 -3.69
N ASP A 152 -22.93 -3.09 -4.09
CA ASP A 152 -24.04 -2.14 -3.91
C ASP A 152 -24.20 -1.76 -2.43
N VAL A 153 -24.16 -2.74 -1.52
CA VAL A 153 -24.24 -2.49 -0.07
C VAL A 153 -23.02 -1.74 0.45
N PHE A 154 -21.81 -2.13 0.05
CA PHE A 154 -20.57 -1.51 0.51
C PHE A 154 -20.45 -0.05 0.05
N ALA A 155 -20.92 0.27 -1.16
CA ALA A 155 -20.91 1.62 -1.70
C ALA A 155 -21.76 2.60 -0.88
N THR A 156 -22.77 2.12 -0.15
CA THR A 156 -23.58 2.98 0.74
C THR A 156 -22.83 3.47 1.98
N GLY A 157 -21.74 2.80 2.37
CA GLY A 157 -21.06 3.05 3.65
C GLY A 157 -21.83 2.56 4.89
N ALA A 158 -23.11 2.18 4.78
CA ALA A 158 -23.98 1.92 5.93
C ALA A 158 -23.48 0.78 6.82
N ILE A 159 -22.98 -0.31 6.21
CA ILE A 159 -22.46 -1.47 6.97
C ILE A 159 -21.23 -1.09 7.80
N PHE A 160 -20.37 -0.22 7.28
CA PHE A 160 -19.16 0.22 7.97
C PHE A 160 -19.45 1.20 9.10
N SER A 161 -20.61 1.87 9.09
CA SER A 161 -21.06 2.72 10.20
C SER A 161 -21.48 1.91 11.43
N ARG A 162 -21.69 0.60 11.26
CA ARG A 162 -22.05 -0.34 12.33
C ARG A 162 -20.85 -1.13 12.86
N LEU A 163 -19.68 -1.04 12.21
CA LEU A 163 -18.47 -1.66 12.71
C LEU A 163 -17.95 -0.88 13.93
N PRO A 164 -17.43 -1.58 14.96
CA PRO A 164 -16.72 -0.90 16.03
C PRO A 164 -15.52 -0.15 15.46
N ALA A 165 -15.27 1.05 15.99
CA ALA A 165 -14.15 1.90 15.63
C ALA A 165 -12.81 1.31 16.07
#